data_AF-A0A954B2W9-F1
#
_entry.id   AF-A0A954B2W9-F1
#
_cell.length_a   1.000
_cell.length_b   1.000
_cell.length_c   1.000
_cell.angle_alpha   90.00
_cell.angle_beta   90.00
_cell.angle_gamma   90.00
#
_symmetry.space_group_name_H-M   'P 1'
#
loop_
_entity.id
_entity.type
_entity.pdbx_description
1 polymer ?
#
loop_
_entity_poly.entity_id
_entity_poly.type
_entity_poly.pdbx_seq_one_letter_code
_entity_poly.pdbx_strand_id
1 'polypeptide(L)' 'AYEPGKHFAMLWTMGRSREQSTDVSVRFEPLSDQSCRVTLTHENWERMGEEGPKLREGYNNGWVGVFDKGFGDYAGLVEG' A
#
# COMPACT_ATOMS: atom_id res chain seq x y z
N ALA A 1 9.51 6.38 -4.28
CA ALA A 1 9.24 7.13 -5.52
C ALA A 1 8.05 8.04 -5.28
N TYR A 2 7.99 9.21 -5.93
CA TYR A 2 6.82 10.07 -5.85
C TYR A 2 6.57 10.75 -7.20
N GLU A 3 5.40 10.47 -7.76
CA GLU A 3 4.89 11.02 -9.02
C GLU A 3 3.47 11.51 -8.77
N PRO A 4 3.23 12.82 -8.78
CA PRO A 4 1.93 13.40 -8.46
C PRO A 4 0.79 12.76 -9.26
N GLY A 5 -0.24 12.30 -8.56
CA GLY A 5 -1.44 11.69 -9.14
C GLY A 5 -1.26 10.33 -9.80
N LYS A 6 -0.07 9.72 -9.75
CA LYS A 6 0.22 8.46 -10.44
C LYS A 6 0.79 7.39 -9.53
N HIS A 7 1.80 7.73 -8.74
CA HIS A 7 2.57 6.74 -8.01
C HIS A 7 3.20 7.32 -6.76
N PHE A 8 3.00 6.61 -5.65
CA PHE A 8 3.71 6.84 -4.41
C PHE A 8 4.34 5.52 -3.97
N ALA A 9 5.59 5.55 -3.52
CA ALA A 9 6.25 4.39 -2.95
C ALA A 9 7.21 4.79 -1.83
N MET A 10 7.21 4.00 -0.77
CA MET A 10 8.02 4.22 0.42
C MET A 10 8.58 2.91 0.96
N LEU A 11 9.68 3.03 1.69
CA LEU A 11 10.23 1.95 2.48
C LEU A 11 9.39 1.77 3.75
N TRP A 12 8.96 0.54 4.02
CA TRP A 12 8.20 0.18 5.21
C TRP A 12 9.13 -0.47 6.24
N THR A 13 9.63 0.35 7.17
CA THR A 13 10.69 -0.08 8.10
C THR A 13 10.15 -0.68 9.39
N MET A 14 9.11 -0.09 9.98
CA MET A 14 8.54 -0.50 11.27
C MET A 14 9.59 -0.74 12.37
N GLY A 15 10.60 0.12 12.42
CA GLY A 15 11.70 0.03 13.40
C GLY A 15 12.75 -1.06 13.10
N ARG A 16 12.63 -1.78 11.97
CA ARG A 16 13.62 -2.73 11.50
C ARG A 16 14.72 -2.05 10.68
N SER A 17 15.82 -2.76 10.46
CA SER A 17 16.89 -2.28 9.59
C SER A 17 16.41 -2.18 8.14
N ARG A 18 17.14 -1.42 7.32
CA ARG A 18 16.80 -1.22 5.90
C ARG A 18 16.80 -2.54 5.12
N GLU A 19 17.70 -3.46 5.47
CA GLU A 19 17.86 -4.77 4.84
C GLU A 19 16.67 -5.69 5.11
N GLN A 20 15.97 -5.46 6.23
CA GLN A 20 14.76 -6.19 6.63
C GLN A 20 13.46 -5.42 6.37
N SER A 21 13.56 -4.25 5.72
CA SER A 21 12.41 -3.42 5.41
C SER A 21 11.75 -3.87 4.11
N THR A 22 10.44 -3.90 4.11
CA THR A 22 9.61 -4.16 2.92
C THR A 22 9.30 -2.85 2.19
N ASP A 23 8.60 -2.93 1.06
CA ASP A 23 8.20 -1.75 0.30
C ASP A 23 6.68 -1.68 0.21
N VAL A 24 6.14 -0.47 0.33
CA VAL A 24 4.73 -0.17 0.07
C VAL A 24 4.66 0.80 -1.09
N SER A 25 3.87 0.45 -2.11
CA SER A 25 3.55 1.36 -3.22
C SER A 25 2.05 1.49 -3.40
N VAL A 26 1.63 2.65 -3.89
CA VAL A 26 0.26 2.96 -4.27
C VAL A 26 0.28 3.52 -5.68
N ARG A 27 -0.49 2.90 -6.57
CA ARG A 27 -0.66 3.33 -7.97
C ARG A 27 -2.08 3.79 -8.21
N PHE A 28 -2.21 4.87 -8.96
CA PHE A 28 -3.48 5.47 -9.36
C PHE A 28 -3.61 5.31 -10.87
N GLU A 29 -4.60 4.53 -11.28
CA GLU A 29 -4.87 4.17 -12.68
C GLU A 29 -6.25 4.70 -13.06
N PRO A 30 -6.33 5.81 -13.82
CA PRO A 30 -7.61 6.32 -14.30
C PRO A 30 -8.34 5.25 -15.12
N LEU A 31 -9.59 4.98 -14.78
CA LEU A 31 -10.48 4.12 -15.56
C LEU A 31 -11.42 4.96 -16.44
N SER A 32 -11.74 6.18 -15.98
CA SER A 32 -12.46 7.21 -16.72
C SER A 32 -12.17 8.59 -16.12
N ASP A 33 -12.79 9.64 -16.65
CA ASP A 33 -12.69 11.01 -16.08
C ASP A 33 -13.23 11.12 -14.65
N GLN A 34 -14.07 10.17 -14.20
CA GLN A 34 -14.72 10.18 -12.89
C GLN A 34 -14.36 8.96 -12.03
N SER A 35 -13.50 8.06 -12.51
CA SER A 35 -13.15 6.85 -11.77
C SER A 35 -11.69 6.49 -11.90
N CYS A 36 -11.12 6.02 -10.79
CA CYS A 36 -9.72 5.64 -10.69
C CYS A 36 -9.62 4.33 -9.93
N ARG A 37 -8.85 3.38 -10.45
CA ARG A 37 -8.40 2.22 -9.70
C ARG A 37 -7.19 2.64 -8.89
N VAL A 38 -7.27 2.44 -7.57
CA VAL A 38 -6.14 2.64 -6.68
C VAL A 38 -5.68 1.28 -6.20
N THR A 39 -4.40 0.97 -6.45
CA THR A 39 -3.80 -0.33 -6.09
C THR A 39 -2.70 -0.11 -5.07
N LEU A 40 -2.83 -0.71 -3.88
CA LEU A 40 -1.77 -0.80 -2.89
C LEU A 40 -1.04 -2.14 -3.00
N THR A 41 0.27 -2.10 -3.14
CA THR A 41 1.13 -3.29 -3.13
C THR A 41 2.11 -3.21 -1.95
N HIS A 42 2.14 -4.25 -1.13
CA HIS A 42 3.15 -4.44 -0.08
C HIS A 42 3.98 -5.67 -0.45
N GLU A 43 5.27 -5.48 -0.72
CA GLU A 43 6.14 -6.48 -1.33
C GLU A 43 7.53 -6.56 -0.67
N ASN A 44 8.36 -7.44 -1.22
CA ASN A 44 9.72 -7.75 -0.77
C ASN A 44 9.78 -8.42 0.62
N TRP A 45 8.81 -9.29 0.90
CA TRP A 45 8.66 -10.04 2.15
C TRP A 45 9.81 -11.01 2.42
N GLU A 46 10.48 -11.48 1.37
CA GLU A 46 11.64 -12.37 1.46
C GLU A 46 12.80 -11.74 2.25
N ARG A 47 12.87 -10.41 2.33
CA ARG A 47 13.84 -9.67 3.16
C ARG A 47 13.67 -9.94 4.66
N MET A 48 12.49 -10.40 5.09
CA MET A 48 12.20 -10.73 6.48
C MET A 48 12.52 -12.19 6.83
N GLY A 49 13.09 -12.97 5.89
CA GLY A 49 13.42 -14.38 6.10
C GLY A 49 12.20 -15.22 6.45
N GLU A 50 12.36 -16.12 7.42
CA GLU A 50 11.32 -17.10 7.80
C GLU A 50 10.04 -16.46 8.35
N GLU A 51 10.10 -15.25 8.92
CA GLU A 51 8.92 -14.54 9.44
C GLU A 51 8.07 -13.90 8.33
N GLY A 52 8.64 -13.68 7.14
CA GLY A 52 8.04 -12.93 6.05
C GLY A 52 6.62 -13.40 5.67
N PRO A 53 6.39 -14.70 5.40
CA PRO A 53 5.06 -15.21 5.04
C PRO A 53 3.99 -14.97 6.12
N LYS A 54 4.34 -15.17 7.40
CA LYS A 54 3.42 -14.95 8.52
C LYS A 54 3.07 -13.46 8.68
N LEU A 55 4.06 -12.58 8.57
CA LEU A 55 3.85 -11.14 8.65
C LEU A 55 3.01 -10.65 7.46
N ARG A 56 3.27 -11.16 6.25
CA ARG A 56 2.49 -10.84 5.05
C ARG A 56 1.00 -11.10 5.24
N GLU A 57 0.62 -12.23 5.81
CA GLU A 57 -0.80 -12.52 6.10
C GLU A 57 -1.42 -11.51 7.07
N GLY A 58 -0.69 -11.15 8.13
CA GLY A 58 -1.13 -10.11 9.07
C GLY A 58 -1.35 -8.77 8.40
N TYR A 59 -0.43 -8.35 7.52
CA TYR A 59 -0.56 -7.09 6.78
C TYR A 59 -1.64 -7.13 5.72
N ASN A 60 -1.86 -8.24 5.03
CA ASN A 60 -2.98 -8.38 4.09
C ASN A 60 -4.31 -8.08 4.79
N ASN A 61 -4.51 -8.64 5.99
CA ASN A 61 -5.72 -8.37 6.78
C ASN A 61 -5.75 -6.93 7.31
N GLY A 62 -4.61 -6.40 7.78
CA GLY A 62 -4.51 -5.04 8.30
C GLY A 62 -4.80 -3.97 7.25
N TRP A 63 -4.36 -4.18 6.01
CA TRP A 63 -4.60 -3.24 4.91
C TRP A 63 -6.08 -3.08 4.57
N VAL A 64 -6.94 -4.07 4.83
CA VAL A 64 -8.39 -3.92 4.65
C VAL A 64 -8.94 -2.75 5.49
N GLY A 65 -8.49 -2.61 6.74
CA GLY A 65 -8.92 -1.52 7.60
C GLY A 65 -8.41 -0.15 7.17
N VAL A 66 -7.16 -0.08 6.70
CA VAL A 66 -6.49 1.19 6.36
C VAL A 66 -6.84 1.63 4.94
N PHE A 67 -6.71 0.73 3.97
CA PHE A 67 -6.81 1.03 2.55
C PHE A 67 -8.26 0.89 2.05
N ASP A 68 -8.85 -0.31 2.18
CA ASP A 68 -10.19 -0.54 1.63
C ASP A 68 -11.23 0.31 2.38
N LYS A 69 -11.20 0.28 3.71
CA LYS A 69 -12.13 1.06 4.52
C LYS A 69 -11.66 2.51 4.68
N GLY A 70 -10.52 2.76 5.32
CA GLY A 70 -10.11 4.12 5.68
C GLY A 70 -9.95 5.06 4.48
N PHE A 71 -9.08 4.66 3.53
CA PHE A 71 -8.88 5.44 2.31
C PHE A 71 -10.09 5.39 1.38
N GLY A 72 -10.71 4.22 1.19
CA GLY A 72 -11.92 4.08 0.35
C GLY A 72 -13.08 4.96 0.81
N ASP A 73 -13.38 4.98 2.11
CA ASP A 73 -14.41 5.85 2.69
C ASP A 73 -14.05 7.33 2.47
N TYR A 74 -12.80 7.73 2.75
CA TYR A 74 -12.37 9.12 2.54
C TYR A 74 -12.47 9.54 1.07
N ALA A 75 -11.95 8.72 0.15
CA ALA A 75 -11.99 9.02 -1.28
C ALA A 75 -13.43 9.10 -1.81
N GLY A 76 -14.34 8.29 -1.29
CA GLY A 76 -15.77 8.37 -1.60
C GLY A 76 -16.48 9.60 -1.02
N LEU A 77 -15.95 10.20 0.06
CA LEU A 77 -16.45 11.47 0.60
C LEU A 77 -15.96 12.69 -0.18
N VAL A 78 -14.91 12.55 -0.99
CA VAL A 78 -14.49 13.59 -1.94
C VAL A 78 -15.38 13.51 -3.18
N GLU A 79 -16.68 13.77 -3.03
CA GLU A 79 -17.50 14.15 -4.17
C GLU A 79 -17.06 15.56 -4.60
N GLY A 80 -16.56 15.67 -5.84
CA GLY A 80 -16.20 16.93 -6.49
C GLY A 80 -17.37 17.57 -7.20
#